data_AF-A0A2E8SRM0-F1
#
_entry.id   AF-A0A2E8SRM0-F1
#
_cell.length_a   1.000
_cell.length_b   1.000
_cell.length_c   1.000
_cell.angle_alpha   90.00
_cell.angle_beta   90.00
_cell.angle_gamma   90.00
#
_symmetry.space_group_name_H-M   'P 1'
#
loop_
_entity.id
_entity.type
_entity.pdbx_description
1 polymer ?
#
loop_
_entity_poly.entity_id
_entity_poly.type
_entity_poly.pdbx_seq_one_letter_code
_entity_poly.pdbx_strand_id
1 'polypeptide(L)'
;MSERRVDLGIWDKLTRAVVFLLIIAALIAVAVWYLPLIKQNERMRAEILRLEQEVAAEEQTADRRKLAIEAMRNDSTTVERYAREKLGLAKTGETVIRFEEPDPHRP
;
A
#
# COMPACT_ATOMS: atom_id res chain seq x y z
N MET A 1 -60.27 -24.84 45.88
CA MET A 1 -58.81 -25.03 45.97
C MET A 1 -58.37 -25.74 44.69
N SER A 2 -57.99 -24.99 43.66
CA SER A 2 -57.73 -25.56 42.32
C SER A 2 -56.29 -26.08 42.23
N GLU A 3 -56.12 -27.37 42.49
CA GLU A 3 -54.91 -28.10 42.13
C GLU A 3 -54.89 -28.29 40.61
N ARG A 4 -54.16 -27.41 39.90
CA ARG A 4 -53.81 -27.66 38.51
C ARG A 4 -52.76 -28.77 38.50
N ARG A 5 -53.19 -29.99 38.19
CA ARG A 5 -52.31 -31.07 37.76
C ARG A 5 -51.64 -30.64 36.47
N VAL A 6 -50.49 -29.98 36.59
CA VAL A 6 -49.62 -29.70 35.46
C VAL A 6 -49.03 -31.02 35.01
N ASP A 7 -49.40 -31.48 33.83
CA ASP A 7 -48.82 -32.67 33.19
C ASP A 7 -47.31 -32.47 33.06
N LEU A 8 -46.57 -33.10 33.96
CA LEU A 8 -45.10 -33.02 34.08
C LEU A 8 -44.39 -33.31 32.74
N GLY A 9 -44.99 -34.14 31.89
CA GLY A 9 -44.45 -34.48 30.57
C GLY A 9 -44.53 -33.37 29.51
N ILE A 10 -45.50 -32.44 29.60
CA ILE A 10 -45.58 -31.29 28.68
C ILE A 10 -44.54 -30.25 29.07
N TRP A 11 -44.36 -30.02 30.36
CA TRP A 11 -43.35 -29.11 30.91
C TRP A 11 -41.92 -29.57 30.62
N ASP A 12 -41.65 -30.88 30.67
CA ASP A 12 -40.34 -31.43 30.34
C ASP A 12 -39.98 -31.24 28.85
N LYS A 13 -40.92 -31.51 27.95
CA LYS A 13 -40.74 -31.25 26.50
C LYS A 13 -40.53 -29.77 26.21
N LEU A 14 -41.28 -28.89 26.87
CA LEU A 14 -41.15 -27.45 26.70
C LEU A 14 -39.78 -26.96 27.18
N THR A 15 -39.34 -27.43 28.35
CA THR A 15 -38.03 -27.11 28.91
C THR A 15 -36.91 -27.58 27.98
N ARG A 16 -37.01 -28.80 27.45
CA ARG A 16 -36.04 -29.35 26.50
C ARG A 16 -35.99 -28.58 25.18
N ALA A 17 -37.14 -28.13 24.67
CA ALA A 17 -37.22 -27.28 23.48
C ALA A 17 -36.58 -25.91 23.72
N VAL A 18 -36.83 -25.29 24.88
CA VAL A 18 -36.23 -24.00 25.26
C VAL A 18 -34.71 -24.13 25.38
N VAL A 19 -34.21 -25.17 26.05
CA VAL A 19 -32.76 -25.42 26.17
C VAL A 19 -32.13 -25.64 24.79
N PHE A 20 -32.79 -26.40 23.91
CA PHE A 20 -32.31 -26.60 22.55
C PHE A 20 -32.23 -25.29 21.74
N LEU A 21 -33.25 -24.43 21.86
CA LEU A 21 -33.25 -23.10 21.25
C LEU A 21 -32.14 -22.20 21.81
N LEU A 22 -31.87 -22.27 23.12
CA LEU A 22 -30.76 -21.54 23.74
C LEU A 22 -29.40 -21.99 23.22
N ILE A 23 -29.21 -23.30 23.03
CA ILE A 23 -27.97 -23.84 22.44
C ILE A 23 -27.80 -23.33 21.00
N ILE A 24 -28.86 -23.35 20.19
CA ILE A 24 -28.84 -22.82 18.83
C ILE A 24 -28.53 -21.32 18.83
N ALA A 25 -29.17 -20.55 19.70
CA ALA A 25 -28.94 -19.12 19.82
C ALA A 25 -27.48 -18.82 20.21
N ALA A 26 -26.90 -19.61 21.12
CA ALA A 26 -25.49 -19.49 21.50
C ALA A 26 -24.55 -19.82 20.33
N LEU A 27 -24.83 -20.86 19.55
CA LEU A 27 -24.05 -21.20 18.36
C LEU A 27 -24.11 -20.09 17.30
N ILE A 28 -25.29 -19.51 17.07
CA ILE A 28 -25.46 -18.37 16.15
C ILE A 28 -24.69 -17.16 16.66
N ALA A 29 -24.74 -16.86 17.97
CA ALA A 29 -24.00 -15.75 18.55
C ALA A 29 -22.48 -15.90 18.35
N VAL A 30 -21.95 -17.11 18.57
CA VAL A 30 -20.53 -17.42 18.31
C VAL A 30 -20.20 -17.25 16.83
N ALA A 31 -21.03 -17.76 15.92
CA ALA A 31 -20.82 -17.63 14.48
C ALA A 31 -20.83 -16.16 14.01
N VAL A 32 -21.78 -15.35 14.52
CA VAL A 32 -21.86 -13.91 14.22
C VAL A 32 -20.65 -13.16 14.76
N TRP A 33 -20.07 -13.57 15.89
CA TRP A 33 -18.82 -12.99 16.38
C TRP A 33 -17.60 -13.42 15.55
N TYR A 34 -17.60 -14.64 15.02
CA TYR A 34 -16.46 -15.19 14.27
C TYR A 34 -16.35 -14.63 12.83
N LEU A 35 -17.47 -14.39 12.15
CA LEU A 35 -17.51 -13.85 10.78
C LEU A 35 -16.81 -12.49 10.56
N PRO A 36 -17.00 -11.46 11.41
CA PRO A 36 -16.31 -10.18 11.24
C PRO A 36 -14.79 -10.30 11.41
N LEU A 37 -14.31 -11.33 12.13
CA LEU A 37 -12.88 -11.55 12.34
C LEU A 37 -12.19 -12.01 11.06
N ILE A 38 -12.85 -12.84 10.25
CA ILE A 38 -12.33 -13.33 8.96
C ILE A 38 -12.27 -12.19 7.93
N LYS A 39 -13.34 -11.39 7.84
CA LYS A 39 -13.40 -10.25 6.90
C LYS A 39 -12.34 -9.18 7.19
N GLN A 40 -11.99 -8.97 8.46
CA GLN A 40 -10.91 -8.05 8.83
C GLN A 40 -9.54 -8.60 8.40
N ASN A 41 -9.34 -9.91 8.50
CA ASN A 41 -8.07 -10.55 8.13
C ASN A 41 -7.80 -10.45 6.62
N GLU A 42 -8.81 -10.63 5.79
CA GLU A 42 -8.68 -10.47 4.33
C GLU A 42 -8.31 -9.04 3.92
N ARG A 43 -8.92 -8.03 4.56
CA ARG A 43 -8.60 -6.61 4.31
C ARG A 43 -7.15 -6.29 4.70
N MET A 44 -6.72 -6.74 5.87
CA MET A 44 -5.34 -6.52 6.33
C MET A 44 -4.33 -7.20 5.40
N ARG A 45 -4.63 -8.39 4.88
CA ARG A 45 -3.76 -9.08 3.90
C ARG A 45 -3.66 -8.32 2.57
N ALA A 46 -4.77 -7.79 2.08
CA ALA A 46 -4.77 -6.98 0.87
C ALA A 46 -3.98 -5.67 1.05
N GLU A 47 -4.08 -5.06 2.24
CA GLU A 47 -3.35 -3.85 2.59
C GLU A 47 -1.85 -4.10 2.72
N ILE A 48 -1.44 -5.21 3.35
CA ILE A 48 -0.03 -5.65 3.41
C ILE A 48 0.52 -5.82 2.00
N LEU A 49 -0.18 -6.53 1.11
CA LEU A 49 0.28 -6.75 -0.26
C LEU A 49 0.44 -5.43 -1.03
N ARG A 50 -0.48 -4.48 -0.82
CA ARG A 50 -0.41 -3.16 -1.44
C ARG A 50 0.79 -2.36 -0.93
N LEU A 51 1.00 -2.36 0.39
CA LEU A 51 2.12 -1.66 1.04
C LEU A 51 3.47 -2.27 0.61
N GLU A 52 3.58 -3.59 0.52
CA GLU A 52 4.78 -4.26 0.02
C GLU A 52 5.11 -3.87 -1.43
N GLN A 53 4.09 -3.75 -2.29
CA GLN A 53 4.28 -3.28 -3.67
C GLN A 53 4.75 -1.81 -3.73
N GLU A 54 4.20 -0.96 -2.86
CA GLU A 54 4.56 0.45 -2.78
C GLU A 54 6.01 0.63 -2.31
N VAL A 55 6.41 -0.12 -1.28
CA VAL A 55 7.80 -0.16 -0.78
C VAL A 55 8.75 -0.66 -1.87
N ALA A 56 8.43 -1.77 -2.55
CA ALA A 56 9.29 -2.31 -3.59
C ALA A 56 9.49 -1.34 -4.77
N ALA A 57 8.44 -0.61 -5.15
CA ALA A 57 8.53 0.42 -6.18
C ALA A 57 9.41 1.60 -5.73
N GLU A 58 9.26 2.03 -4.48
CA GLU A 58 10.04 3.13 -3.92
C GLU A 58 11.51 2.76 -3.76
N GLU A 59 11.83 1.56 -3.28
CA GLU A 59 13.20 1.03 -3.20
C GLU A 59 13.87 0.98 -4.58
N GLN A 60 13.18 0.49 -5.61
CA GLN A 60 13.72 0.52 -6.97
C GLN A 60 14.02 1.94 -7.46
N THR A 61 13.18 2.91 -7.10
CA THR A 61 13.42 4.31 -7.48
C THR A 61 14.60 4.89 -6.71
N ALA A 62 14.74 4.56 -5.43
CA ALA A 62 15.85 4.97 -4.58
C ALA A 62 17.17 4.41 -5.11
N ASP A 63 17.21 3.12 -5.46
CA ASP A 63 18.38 2.47 -6.03
C ASP A 63 18.76 3.08 -7.38
N ARG A 64 17.80 3.32 -8.28
CA ARG A 64 18.07 4.00 -9.56
C ARG A 64 18.65 5.40 -9.35
N ARG A 65 18.09 6.17 -8.41
CA ARG A 65 18.62 7.51 -8.08
C ARG A 65 20.00 7.43 -7.47
N LYS A 66 20.25 6.46 -6.59
CA LYS A 66 21.55 6.23 -5.95
C LYS A 66 22.61 5.87 -6.99
N LEU A 67 22.29 4.97 -7.91
CA LEU A 67 23.16 4.63 -9.04
C LEU A 67 23.43 5.84 -9.94
N ALA A 68 22.43 6.68 -10.21
CA ALA A 68 22.62 7.92 -10.97
C ALA A 68 23.54 8.90 -10.23
N ILE A 69 23.37 9.07 -8.91
CA ILE A 69 24.23 9.90 -8.07
C ILE A 69 25.66 9.35 -8.04
N GLU A 70 25.82 8.04 -7.94
CA GLU A 70 27.12 7.38 -7.90
C GLU A 70 27.83 7.46 -9.26
N ALA A 71 27.11 7.28 -10.37
CA ALA A 71 27.63 7.50 -11.71
C ALA A 71 28.08 8.96 -11.91
N MET A 72 27.28 9.93 -11.45
CA MET A 72 27.65 11.36 -11.47
C MET A 72 28.88 11.64 -10.58
N ARG A 73 28.96 11.04 -9.39
CA ARG A 73 30.11 11.21 -8.48
C ARG A 73 31.40 10.61 -9.03
N ASN A 74 31.30 9.44 -9.64
CA ASN A 74 32.46 8.70 -10.16
C ASN A 74 32.94 9.24 -11.50
N ASP A 75 32.08 9.86 -12.31
CA ASP A 75 32.46 10.58 -13.53
C ASP A 75 32.39 12.11 -13.32
N SER A 76 33.27 12.60 -12.43
CA SER A 76 33.38 14.02 -12.11
C SER A 76 33.67 14.89 -13.34
N THR A 77 34.31 14.34 -14.37
CA THR A 77 34.64 15.06 -15.60
C THR A 77 33.42 15.36 -16.46
N THR A 78 32.45 14.43 -16.51
CA THR A 78 31.19 14.61 -17.21
C THR A 78 30.24 15.53 -16.44
N VAL A 79 30.21 15.45 -15.10
CA VAL A 79 29.42 16.40 -14.28
C VAL A 79 29.95 17.81 -14.40
N GLU A 80 31.27 17.99 -14.38
CA GLU A 80 31.89 19.31 -14.55
C GLU A 80 31.55 19.91 -15.92
N ARG A 81 31.58 19.09 -16.99
CA ARG A 81 31.19 19.50 -18.35
C ARG A 81 29.70 19.87 -18.42
N TYR A 82 28.82 19.04 -17.88
CA TYR A 82 27.37 19.29 -17.90
C TYR A 82 26.98 20.52 -17.06
N ALA A 83 27.62 20.70 -15.90
CA ALA A 83 27.46 21.89 -15.09
C ALA A 83 27.97 23.15 -15.82
N ARG A 84 29.12 23.07 -16.51
CA ARG A 84 29.64 24.17 -17.35
C ARG A 84 28.67 24.55 -18.46
N GLU A 85 28.10 23.56 -19.14
CA GLU A 85 27.15 23.75 -20.24
C GLU A 85 25.87 24.43 -19.74
N LYS A 86 25.33 24.01 -18.58
CA LYS A 86 24.17 24.65 -17.95
C LYS A 86 24.45 26.05 -17.40
N LEU A 87 25.68 26.31 -16.95
CA LEU A 87 26.09 27.61 -16.41
C LEU A 87 26.66 28.56 -17.49
N GLY A 88 26.74 28.13 -18.75
CA GLY A 88 27.30 28.93 -19.85
C GLY A 88 28.80 29.24 -19.68
N LEU A 89 29.52 28.41 -18.94
CA LEU A 89 30.93 28.58 -18.61
C LEU A 89 31.80 27.72 -19.54
N ALA A 90 32.94 28.25 -20.01
CA ALA A 90 33.91 27.53 -20.85
C ALA A 90 35.26 27.43 -20.14
N LYS A 91 35.98 26.31 -20.32
CA LYS A 91 37.32 26.12 -19.73
C LYS A 91 38.39 26.80 -20.59
N THR A 92 39.46 27.27 -19.97
CA THR A 92 40.63 27.83 -20.68
C THR A 92 41.20 26.79 -21.67
N GLY A 93 41.16 27.11 -22.97
CA GLY A 93 41.60 26.22 -24.06
C GLY A 93 40.47 25.50 -24.81
N GLU A 94 39.21 25.69 -24.45
CA GLU A 94 38.04 25.09 -25.10
C GLU A 94 37.45 26.05 -26.17
N THR A 95 37.09 25.53 -27.36
CA THR A 95 36.49 26.33 -28.44
C THR A 95 34.98 26.36 -28.28
N VAL A 96 34.40 27.52 -27.97
CA VAL A 96 32.95 27.70 -27.86
C VAL A 96 32.38 28.04 -29.23
N ILE A 97 31.59 27.14 -29.80
CA ILE A 97 30.85 27.38 -31.05
C ILE A 97 29.45 27.86 -30.68
N ARG A 98 29.19 29.15 -30.87
CA ARG A 98 27.84 29.72 -30.75
C ARG A 98 27.22 29.77 -32.15
N PHE A 99 26.12 29.06 -32.32
CA PHE A 99 25.32 29.16 -33.54
C PHE A 99 24.41 30.39 -33.39
N GLU A 100 24.66 31.41 -34.21
CA GLU A 100 23.79 32.58 -34.30
C GLU A 100 22.78 32.36 -35.42
N GLU A 101 21.53 32.79 -35.22
CA GLU A 101 20.54 32.80 -36.30
C GLU A 101 21.02 33.75 -37.40
N PRO A 102 20.85 33.38 -38.68
CA PRO A 102 21.35 34.19 -39.78
C PRO A 102 20.66 35.56 -39.76
N ASP A 103 21.46 36.61 -39.56
CA ASP A 103 21.00 38.00 -39.57
C ASP A 103 20.50 38.36 -40.99
N PRO A 104 19.19 38.61 -41.18
CA PRO A 104 18.63 38.91 -42.49
C PRO A 104 19.05 40.29 -43.03
N HIS A 105 19.79 41.11 -42.27
CA HIS A 105 20.18 42.46 -42.64
C HIS A 105 21.68 42.70 -42.76
N ARG A 106 22.51 41.64 -42.72
CA ARG A 106 23.93 41.73 -43.07
C ARG A 106 24.09 41.64 -44.59
N PRO A 107 24.69 42.64 -45.27
CA PRO A 107 24.80 42.68 -46.73
C PRO A 107 25.68 41.57 -47.30
#